data_AF-A0A3N4GE94-F1
#
_entry.id   AF-A0A3N4GE94-F1
#
_cell.length_a   1.000
_cell.length_b   1.000
_cell.length_c   1.000
_cell.angle_alpha   90.00
_cell.angle_beta   90.00
_cell.angle_gamma   90.00
#
_symmetry.space_group_name_H-M   'P 1'
#
loop_
_entity.id
_entity.type
_entity.pdbx_description
1 polymer ?
#
loop_
_entity_poly.entity_id
_entity_poly.type
_entity_poly.pdbx_seq_one_letter_code
_entity_poly.pdbx_strand_id
1 'polypeptide(L)'
;EEAMQAAGIGGGGTKDDFSEIIPQVQPNPGMPERKAVARHRERVLELLPSLPENAQRAIRESMAQEDEIRVQAHAHGADVADTAPILIDR
;
A
#
# COMPACT_ATOMS: atom_id res chain seq x y z
N GLU A 1 -15.38 24.64 -6.10
CA GLU A 1 -14.36 23.78 -6.77
C GLU A 1 -12.93 24.30 -6.59
N GLU A 2 -12.70 25.60 -6.78
CA GLU A 2 -11.35 26.21 -6.73
C GLU A 2 -10.63 26.11 -5.38
N ALA A 3 -11.37 26.10 -4.27
CA ALA A 3 -10.77 26.04 -2.92
C ALA A 3 -10.06 24.72 -2.61
N MET A 4 -10.45 23.62 -3.26
CA MET A 4 -9.83 22.30 -3.04
C MET A 4 -8.49 22.16 -3.79
N GLN A 5 -8.31 22.85 -4.91
CA GLN A 5 -7.06 22.79 -5.69
C GLN A 5 -5.93 23.62 -5.06
N ALA A 6 -6.27 24.71 -4.37
CA ALA A 6 -5.28 25.58 -3.70
C ALA A 6 -4.62 24.95 -2.46
N ALA A 7 -5.23 23.92 -1.87
CA ALA A 7 -4.75 23.27 -0.64
C ALA A 7 -3.55 22.32 -0.87
N GLY A 8 -2.97 22.28 -2.07
CA GLY A 8 -1.78 21.44 -2.32
C GLY A 8 -2.04 19.94 -2.23
N ILE A 9 -3.30 19.51 -2.19
CA ILE A 9 -3.73 18.15 -2.53
C ILE A 9 -3.58 17.95 -4.05
N GLY A 10 -2.35 18.10 -4.53
CA GLY A 10 -1.93 17.52 -5.79
C GLY A 10 -1.92 16.03 -5.57
N GLY A 11 -2.99 15.35 -6.01
CA GLY A 11 -2.95 13.91 -6.20
C GLY A 11 -1.71 13.61 -7.02
N GLY A 12 -0.73 12.93 -6.42
CA GLY A 12 0.56 12.61 -7.03
C GLY A 12 0.47 11.58 -8.16
N GLY A 13 -0.58 11.65 -8.97
CA GLY A 13 -0.78 10.87 -10.18
C GLY A 13 -0.86 11.80 -11.37
N THR A 14 -0.17 11.43 -12.46
CA THR A 14 -0.33 12.04 -13.77
C THR A 14 -1.80 12.03 -14.18
N LYS A 15 -2.25 13.10 -14.81
CA LYS A 15 -3.66 13.52 -14.95
C LYS A 15 -4.51 12.65 -15.89
N ASP A 16 -3.97 11.54 -16.39
CA ASP A 16 -4.50 10.82 -17.53
C ASP A 16 -4.82 9.37 -17.09
N ASP A 17 -6.11 9.03 -17.10
CA ASP A 17 -6.70 7.71 -16.78
C ASP A 17 -6.69 7.23 -15.30
N PHE A 18 -7.66 7.71 -14.52
CA PHE A 18 -8.05 7.11 -13.22
C PHE A 18 -9.13 6.03 -13.37
N SER A 19 -9.10 5.23 -14.45
CA SER A 19 -10.03 4.11 -14.59
C SER A 19 -9.74 2.99 -13.60
N GLU A 20 -8.51 2.91 -13.09
CA GLU A 20 -8.06 1.85 -12.18
C GLU A 20 -7.26 2.42 -10.99
N ILE A 21 -7.47 1.83 -9.80
CA ILE A 21 -6.73 2.19 -8.59
C ILE A 21 -5.37 1.50 -8.65
N ILE A 22 -4.29 2.27 -8.83
CA ILE A 22 -2.92 1.73 -8.84
C ILE A 22 -2.57 1.20 -7.44
N PRO A 23 -2.07 -0.05 -7.32
CA PRO A 23 -1.62 -0.60 -6.05
C PRO A 23 -0.50 0.23 -5.41
N GLN A 24 -0.48 0.28 -4.08
CA GLN A 24 0.56 0.97 -3.33
C GLN A 24 1.91 0.24 -3.45
N VAL A 25 3.00 1.02 -3.55
CA VAL A 25 4.39 0.52 -3.64
C VAL A 25 4.76 -0.28 -2.40
N GLN A 26 5.20 -1.53 -2.60
CA GLN A 26 5.62 -2.41 -1.51
C GLN A 26 7.07 -2.14 -1.07
N PRO A 27 7.41 -2.36 0.22
CA PRO A 27 8.80 -2.32 0.67
C PRO A 27 9.66 -3.38 -0.04
N ASN A 28 10.93 -3.06 -0.30
CA ASN A 28 11.87 -4.06 -0.81
C ASN A 28 12.02 -5.21 0.20
N PRO A 29 12.18 -6.45 -0.27
CA PRO A 29 12.35 -7.59 0.61
C PRO A 29 13.53 -7.44 1.58
N GLY A 30 13.37 -7.95 2.81
CA GLY A 30 14.38 -7.84 3.88
C GLY A 30 14.38 -6.52 4.66
N MET A 31 13.58 -5.53 4.26
CA MET A 31 13.37 -4.31 5.04
C MET A 31 12.34 -4.54 6.16
N PRO A 32 12.51 -3.91 7.35
CA PRO A 32 11.54 -4.00 8.43
C PRO A 32 10.20 -3.35 8.07
N GLU A 33 9.11 -3.81 8.70
CA GLU A 33 7.78 -3.24 8.47
C GLU A 33 7.73 -1.74 8.83
N ARG A 34 7.08 -0.96 7.96
CA ARG A 34 6.82 0.46 8.22
C ARG A 34 5.73 0.60 9.28
N LYS A 35 6.12 0.95 10.52
CA LYS A 35 5.19 1.20 11.65
C LYS A 35 4.04 2.19 11.35
N ALA A 36 4.17 3.04 10.32
CA ALA A 36 3.11 3.94 9.90
C ALA A 36 1.92 3.21 9.22
N VAL A 37 2.19 2.06 8.58
CA VAL A 37 1.18 1.28 7.86
C VAL A 37 0.18 0.66 8.85
N ALA A 38 0.67 0.06 9.94
CA ALA A 38 -0.20 -0.48 11.00
C ALA A 38 -1.14 0.59 11.58
N ARG A 39 -0.60 1.76 11.92
CA ARG A 39 -1.38 2.91 12.45
C ARG A 39 -2.36 3.49 11.45
N HIS A 40 -2.06 3.40 10.15
CA HIS A 40 -3.00 3.82 9.12
C HIS A 40 -4.16 2.84 9.02
N ARG A 41 -3.87 1.54 8.99
CA ARG A 41 -4.88 0.48 8.91
C ARG A 41 -5.84 0.52 10.10
N GLU A 42 -5.32 0.72 11.31
CA GLU A 42 -6.14 0.87 12.52
C GLU A 42 -7.14 2.03 12.39
N ARG A 43 -6.67 3.22 11.99
CA ARG A 43 -7.54 4.38 11.77
C ARG A 43 -8.59 4.17 10.68
N VAL A 44 -8.25 3.44 9.62
CA VAL A 44 -9.21 3.10 8.55
C VAL A 44 -10.31 2.19 9.09
N LEU A 45 -9.96 1.19 9.90
CA LEU A 45 -10.92 0.28 10.52
C LEU A 45 -11.85 1.01 11.51
N GLU A 46 -11.32 1.94 12.29
CA GLU A 46 -12.11 2.80 13.17
C GLU A 46 -13.11 3.67 12.38
N LEU A 47 -12.69 4.22 11.24
CA LEU A 47 -13.53 5.07 10.39
C LEU A 47 -14.56 4.26 9.59
N LEU A 48 -14.26 3.01 9.27
CA LEU A 48 -15.05 2.15 8.37
C LEU A 48 -16.58 2.19 8.59
N PRO A 49 -17.13 2.04 9.82
CA PRO A 49 -18.58 2.07 10.03
C PRO A 49 -19.23 3.43 9.74
N SER A 50 -18.47 4.53 9.71
CA SER A 50 -18.97 5.86 9.39
C SER A 50 -19.05 6.15 7.89
N LEU A 51 -18.43 5.29 7.07
CA LEU A 51 -18.36 5.48 5.63
C LEU A 51 -19.60 4.92 4.91
N PRO A 52 -19.95 5.44 3.71
CA PRO A 52 -20.97 4.86 2.85
C PRO A 52 -20.70 3.39 2.51
N GLU A 53 -21.75 2.59 2.31
CA GLU A 53 -21.65 1.13 2.14
C GLU A 53 -20.79 0.72 0.93
N ASN A 54 -20.87 1.46 -0.18
CA ASN A 54 -20.02 1.25 -1.34
C ASN A 54 -18.52 1.44 -1.01
N ALA A 55 -18.19 2.47 -0.21
CA ALA A 55 -16.82 2.72 0.22
C ALA A 55 -16.33 1.63 1.19
N GLN A 56 -17.20 1.17 2.10
CA GLN A 56 -16.86 0.07 3.00
C GLN A 56 -16.50 -1.21 2.24
N ARG A 57 -17.27 -1.58 1.21
CA ARG A 57 -16.96 -2.75 0.38
C ARG A 57 -15.64 -2.59 -0.37
N ALA A 58 -15.46 -1.47 -1.05
CA ALA A 58 -14.24 -1.20 -1.82
C ALA A 58 -12.98 -1.23 -0.93
N ILE A 59 -13.05 -0.67 0.28
CA ILE A 59 -11.94 -0.70 1.25
C ILE A 59 -11.63 -2.13 1.68
N ARG A 60 -12.64 -2.95 2.01
CA ARG A 60 -12.41 -4.35 2.41
C ARG A 60 -11.77 -5.15 1.28
N GLU A 61 -12.22 -4.96 0.04
CA GLU A 61 -11.64 -5.60 -1.14
C GLU A 61 -10.18 -5.17 -1.36
N SER A 62 -9.89 -3.87 -1.25
CA SER A 62 -8.52 -3.34 -1.31
C SER A 62 -7.63 -3.93 -0.23
N MET A 63 -8.10 -3.98 1.02
CA MET A 63 -7.33 -4.53 2.14
C MET A 63 -7.01 -6.01 1.95
N ALA A 64 -7.93 -6.79 1.38
CA ALA A 64 -7.68 -8.19 1.04
C ALA A 64 -6.60 -8.35 -0.04
N GLN A 65 -6.66 -7.56 -1.12
CA GLN A 65 -5.64 -7.57 -2.16
C GLN A 65 -4.27 -7.14 -1.62
N GLU A 66 -4.22 -6.11 -0.77
CA GLU A 66 -2.98 -5.67 -0.12
C GLU A 66 -2.37 -6.77 0.77
N ASP A 67 -3.20 -7.52 1.50
CA ASP A 67 -2.74 -8.64 2.33
C ASP A 67 -2.16 -9.77 1.46
N GLU A 68 -2.79 -10.09 0.32
CA GLU A 68 -2.27 -11.07 -0.64
C GLU A 68 -0.91 -10.64 -1.22
N ILE A 69 -0.80 -9.37 -1.65
CA ILE A 69 0.44 -8.80 -2.19
C ILE A 69 1.55 -8.86 -1.13
N ARG A 70 1.23 -8.54 0.13
CA ARG A 70 2.20 -8.58 1.24
C ARG A 70 2.72 -10.00 1.48
N VAL A 71 1.83 -11.00 1.49
CA VAL A 71 2.22 -12.41 1.63
C VAL A 71 3.12 -12.84 0.47
N GLN A 72 2.78 -12.47 -0.78
CA GLN A 72 3.59 -12.76 -1.96
C GLN A 72 4.97 -12.08 -1.90
N ALA A 73 5.04 -10.82 -1.45
CA ALA A 73 6.29 -10.09 -1.27
C ALA A 73 7.19 -10.70 -0.18
N HIS A 74 6.61 -11.19 0.91
CA HIS A 74 7.35 -11.94 1.93
C HIS A 74 7.86 -13.28 1.40
N ALA A 75 7.07 -13.99 0.59
CA ALA A 75 7.48 -15.24 -0.03
C ALA A 75 8.65 -15.03 -1.01
N HIS A 76 8.57 -14.02 -1.88
CA HIS A 76 9.69 -13.64 -2.76
C HIS A 76 10.93 -13.22 -1.96
N GLY A 77 10.74 -12.51 -0.85
CA GLY A 77 11.84 -12.09 0.02
C GLY A 77 12.59 -13.21 0.72
N ALA A 78 11.89 -14.29 1.08
CA ALA A 78 12.52 -15.49 1.61
C ALA A 78 13.37 -16.19 0.52
N ASP A 79 12.90 -16.20 -0.72
CA ASP A 79 13.56 -16.85 -1.86
C ASP A 79 14.86 -16.11 -2.29
N VAL A 80 14.83 -14.77 -2.39
CA VAL A 80 16.05 -13.98 -2.67
C VAL A 80 17.09 -14.01 -1.54
N ALA A 81 16.67 -14.20 -0.29
CA ALA A 81 17.59 -14.33 0.84
C ALA A 81 18.35 -15.68 0.84
N ASP A 82 17.73 -16.75 0.32
CA ASP A 82 18.33 -18.08 0.21
C ASP A 82 19.27 -18.22 -1.00
N THR A 83 19.03 -17.44 -2.06
CA THR A 83 19.75 -17.57 -3.34
C THR A 83 21.04 -16.74 -3.45
N ALA A 84 21.29 -15.77 -2.56
CA ALA A 84 22.42 -14.84 -2.70
C ALA A 84 23.55 -15.09 -1.67
N PRO A 85 24.63 -15.83 -2.01
CA PRO A 85 25.87 -15.71 -1.25
C PRO A 85 26.47 -14.34 -1.61
N ILE A 86 26.33 -13.37 -0.71
CA ILE A 86 26.97 -12.07 -0.83
C ILE A 86 28.50 -12.29 -0.70
N LEU A 87 29.18 -12.46 -1.83
CA LEU A 87 30.64 -12.38 -1.91
C LEU A 87 31.03 -10.89 -1.85
N ILE A 88 31.16 -10.35 -0.65
CA ILE A 88 31.91 -9.12 -0.42
C ILE A 88 33.38 -9.54 -0.30
N ASP A 89 34.11 -9.45 -1.40
CA ASP A 89 35.58 -9.53 -1.36
C ASP A 89 36.17 -8.17 -0.97
N ARG A 90 37.31 -8.26 -0.28
CA ARG A 90 37.92 -7.30 0.65
C ARG A 90 38.62 -6.12 -0.02
#